data_AF-A7T429-F1
#
_entry.id   AF-A7T429-F1
#
_cell.length_a   1.000
_cell.length_b   1.000
_cell.length_c   1.000
_cell.angle_alpha   90.00
_cell.angle_beta   90.00
_cell.angle_gamma   90.00
#
_symmetry.space_group_name_H-M   'P 1'
#
loop_
_entity.id
_entity.type
_entity.pdbx_description
1 polymer ?
#
loop_
_entity_poly.entity_id
_entity_poly.type
_entity_poly.pdbx_seq_one_letter_code
_entity_poly.pdbx_strand_id
1 'polypeptide(L)'
;MSIFRKGTDSISMNMDRRIADAKRKVLSMHELGYTQSAPRTDIKPLRATQNTRAFTEYIADWKTIEELKIVMNRHTIITILGCCLLLLSASPSYAQDEALTKARVHMLSEEYKEAESIYKKLYRKNPLNKEVYSEYFQLLLKTKDYKRAEKLVTEQLTIRPNYSLTTIDLGILYKEQGKKKKARELFEQAITELSGDDLLTQEVANTFLAMKENELALKTYER
;
A
#
# COMPACT_ATOMS: atom_id res chain seq x y z
N MET A 1 63.62 -6.13 16.08
CA MET A 1 64.05 -6.74 14.80
C MET A 1 65.28 -5.97 14.33
N SER A 2 66.46 -6.49 14.67
CA SER A 2 67.36 -7.30 13.83
C SER A 2 68.27 -6.41 12.98
N ILE A 3 69.54 -6.35 13.40
CA ILE A 3 70.60 -5.53 12.84
C ILE A 3 71.19 -6.29 11.64
N PHE A 4 71.10 -5.72 10.44
CA PHE A 4 71.59 -6.33 9.21
C PHE A 4 73.12 -6.25 9.12
N ARG A 5 73.77 -7.31 8.61
CA ARG A 5 75.23 -7.41 8.45
C ARG A 5 75.63 -7.59 6.99
N LYS A 6 76.71 -6.91 6.60
CA LYS A 6 77.23 -6.89 5.23
C LYS A 6 77.76 -8.29 4.84
N GLY A 7 77.18 -8.89 3.81
CA GLY A 7 77.64 -10.15 3.20
C GLY A 7 76.83 -11.40 3.53
N THR A 8 75.90 -11.35 4.47
CA THR A 8 75.06 -12.51 4.85
C THR A 8 73.56 -12.30 4.64
N ASP A 9 73.10 -11.05 4.51
CA ASP A 9 71.67 -10.77 4.42
C ASP A 9 71.27 -10.40 2.98
N SER A 10 70.31 -11.15 2.41
CA SER A 10 69.69 -10.84 1.13
C SER A 10 68.41 -10.03 1.34
N ILE A 11 68.35 -8.85 0.73
CA ILE A 11 67.15 -8.03 0.68
C ILE A 11 66.26 -8.59 -0.43
N SER A 12 65.21 -9.33 -0.07
CA SER A 12 64.15 -9.70 -1.01
C SER A 12 63.21 -8.52 -1.20
N MET A 13 63.35 -7.81 -2.34
CA MET A 13 62.37 -6.82 -2.77
C MET A 13 61.34 -7.50 -3.68
N ASN A 14 60.06 -7.42 -3.30
CA ASN A 14 58.97 -7.83 -4.18
C ASN A 14 58.81 -6.80 -5.30
N MET A 15 59.23 -7.17 -6.51
CA MET A 15 59.31 -6.31 -7.69
C MET A 15 57.96 -6.05 -8.37
N ASP A 16 56.90 -6.77 -7.99
CA ASP A 16 55.62 -6.76 -8.71
C ASP A 16 54.66 -5.63 -8.27
N ARG A 17 55.09 -4.74 -7.38
CA ARG A 17 54.28 -3.58 -7.00
C ARG A 17 54.55 -2.43 -7.96
N ARG A 18 53.54 -2.01 -8.74
CA ARG A 18 53.55 -0.80 -9.62
C ARG A 18 54.13 0.48 -8.99
N ILE A 19 54.12 0.59 -7.66
CA ILE A 19 54.71 1.68 -6.89
C ILE A 19 56.26 1.70 -7.00
N ALA A 20 56.89 0.55 -7.25
CA ALA A 20 58.33 0.40 -7.39
C ALA A 20 58.85 1.03 -8.68
N ASP A 21 58.16 0.90 -9.81
CA ASP A 21 58.59 1.47 -11.10
C ASP A 21 58.52 3.01 -11.11
N ALA A 22 57.48 3.59 -10.52
CA ALA A 22 57.38 5.03 -10.37
C ALA A 22 58.51 5.59 -9.50
N LYS A 23 58.84 4.90 -8.39
CA LYS A 23 59.98 5.27 -7.54
C LYS A 23 61.32 5.07 -8.26
N ARG A 24 61.50 4.00 -9.04
CA ARG A 24 62.70 3.76 -9.84
C ARG A 24 62.94 4.88 -10.86
N LYS A 25 61.87 5.35 -11.51
CA LYS A 25 61.93 6.43 -12.50
C LYS A 25 62.29 7.79 -11.88
N VAL A 26 61.74 8.09 -10.70
CA VAL A 26 62.10 9.30 -9.94
C VAL A 26 63.56 9.26 -9.47
N LEU A 27 64.05 8.11 -8.98
CA LEU A 27 65.47 7.95 -8.64
C LEU A 27 66.38 8.10 -9.86
N SER A 28 66.01 7.55 -11.03
CA SER A 28 66.81 7.72 -12.25
C SER A 28 66.91 9.19 -12.70
N MET A 29 65.86 9.98 -12.52
CA MET A 29 65.87 11.42 -12.82
C MET A 29 66.79 12.17 -11.85
N HIS A 30 66.82 11.76 -10.58
CA HIS A 30 67.70 12.35 -9.57
C HIS A 30 69.19 12.01 -9.83
N GLU A 31 69.50 10.76 -10.19
CA GLU A 31 70.87 10.34 -10.56
C GLU A 31 71.39 11.07 -11.81
N LEU A 32 70.49 11.43 -12.75
CA LEU A 32 70.79 12.26 -13.92
C LEU A 32 70.89 13.77 -13.59
N GLY A 33 70.84 14.14 -12.30
CA GLY A 33 71.05 15.52 -11.82
C GLY A 33 69.81 16.42 -11.86
N TYR A 34 68.63 15.89 -12.18
CA TYR A 34 67.37 16.66 -12.16
C TYR A 34 66.84 16.78 -10.73
N THR A 35 67.14 17.89 -10.05
CA THR A 35 66.81 18.10 -8.62
C THR A 35 65.77 19.19 -8.36
N GLN A 36 65.42 20.01 -9.36
CA GLN A 36 64.36 21.03 -9.26
C GLN A 36 63.55 21.13 -10.55
N SER A 37 62.23 21.39 -10.44
CA SER A 37 61.40 21.69 -11.60
C SER A 37 61.70 23.11 -12.10
N ALA A 38 62.19 23.24 -13.33
CA ALA A 38 62.33 24.54 -13.97
C ALA A 38 60.93 25.14 -14.27
N PRO A 39 60.68 26.42 -13.97
CA PRO A 39 59.44 27.07 -14.38
C PRO A 39 59.37 27.17 -15.91
N ARG A 40 58.21 26.80 -16.47
CA ARG A 40 57.93 26.90 -17.91
C ARG A 40 57.81 28.36 -18.33
N THR A 41 58.67 28.81 -19.26
CA THR A 41 58.70 30.19 -19.78
C THR A 41 57.97 30.35 -21.12
N ASP A 42 57.40 29.27 -21.65
CA ASP A 42 56.72 29.15 -22.94
C ASP A 42 55.22 29.50 -22.90
N ILE A 43 54.66 29.78 -21.72
CA ILE A 43 53.23 30.10 -21.56
C ILE A 43 53.04 31.63 -21.52
N LYS A 44 52.65 32.22 -22.65
CA LYS A 44 52.09 33.59 -22.65
C LYS A 44 50.69 33.56 -22.05
N PRO A 45 50.35 34.39 -21.05
CA PRO A 45 48.98 34.48 -20.57
C PRO A 45 48.08 35.03 -21.69
N LEU A 46 47.13 34.21 -22.13
CA LEU A 46 46.10 34.62 -23.09
C LEU A 46 45.27 35.74 -22.47
N ARG A 47 45.32 36.91 -23.11
CA ARG A 47 44.48 38.10 -22.85
C ARG A 47 43.03 37.66 -22.63
N ALA A 48 42.36 38.22 -21.63
CA ALA A 48 41.05 37.84 -21.09
C ALA A 48 39.84 37.97 -22.05
N THR A 49 39.93 37.55 -23.31
CA THR A 49 38.88 37.74 -24.33
C THR A 49 38.68 36.55 -25.27
N GLN A 50 38.98 35.30 -24.86
CA GLN A 50 38.74 34.11 -25.71
C GLN A 50 38.04 32.92 -25.04
N ASN A 51 37.56 33.04 -23.79
CA ASN A 51 36.92 31.91 -23.09
C ASN A 51 35.39 31.97 -22.99
N THR A 52 34.72 32.83 -23.77
CA THR A 52 33.25 32.79 -23.88
C THR A 52 32.75 31.82 -24.96
N ARG A 53 33.59 31.42 -25.93
CA ARG A 53 33.18 30.50 -27.01
C ARG A 53 33.30 29.01 -26.65
N ALA A 54 34.30 28.62 -25.86
CA ALA A 54 34.45 27.23 -25.42
C ALA A 54 33.37 26.83 -24.40
N PHE A 55 32.91 27.78 -23.56
CA PHE A 55 31.78 27.54 -22.67
C PHE A 55 30.46 27.37 -23.44
N THR A 56 30.28 27.99 -24.61
CA THR A 56 29.12 27.77 -25.46
C THR A 56 29.14 26.43 -26.21
N GLU A 57 30.31 25.86 -26.50
CA GLU A 57 30.41 24.54 -27.14
C GLU A 57 30.17 23.38 -26.15
N TYR A 58 30.47 23.57 -24.87
CA TYR A 58 30.07 22.62 -23.81
C TYR A 58 28.55 22.63 -23.53
N ILE A 59 27.87 23.71 -23.93
CA ILE A 59 26.40 23.84 -23.94
C ILE A 59 25.84 23.41 -25.31
N ALA A 60 26.64 22.85 -26.24
CA ALA A 60 26.15 22.46 -27.57
C ALA A 60 25.74 20.98 -27.70
N ASP A 61 25.74 20.20 -26.61
CA ASP A 61 25.16 18.85 -26.62
C ASP A 61 23.78 18.79 -25.93
N TRP A 62 22.94 19.81 -26.18
CA TRP A 62 21.51 19.76 -25.87
C TRP A 62 20.75 18.86 -26.84
N LYS A 63 21.37 18.51 -27.97
CA LYS A 63 20.80 17.66 -29.00
C LYS A 63 20.66 16.21 -28.54
N THR A 64 21.63 15.68 -27.80
CA THR A 64 21.54 14.36 -27.15
C THR A 64 20.48 14.34 -26.03
N ILE A 65 20.26 15.45 -25.34
CA ILE A 65 19.19 15.58 -24.33
C ILE A 65 17.80 15.70 -24.99
N GLU A 66 17.68 16.38 -26.13
CA GLU A 66 16.45 16.38 -26.96
C GLU A 66 16.18 15.01 -27.58
N GLU A 67 17.19 14.29 -28.05
CA GLU A 67 17.07 12.92 -28.55
C GLU A 67 16.63 11.93 -27.45
N LEU A 68 17.10 12.12 -26.20
CA LEU A 68 16.61 11.39 -25.03
C LEU A 68 15.14 11.74 -24.68
N LYS A 69 14.72 13.01 -24.85
CA LYS A 69 13.31 13.41 -24.73
C LYS A 69 12.44 12.80 -25.85
N ILE A 70 13.00 12.54 -27.03
CA ILE A 70 12.31 11.90 -28.16
C ILE A 70 12.10 10.39 -27.93
N VAL A 71 13.04 9.71 -27.26
CA VAL A 71 12.88 8.28 -26.89
C VAL A 71 11.86 8.09 -25.76
N MET A 72 11.75 9.05 -24.85
CA MET A 72 10.67 9.08 -23.86
C MET A 72 9.42 9.74 -24.44
N ASN A 73 8.84 9.07 -25.45
CA ASN A 73 7.63 9.47 -26.16
C ASN A 73 6.57 9.95 -25.16
N ARG A 74 5.89 11.06 -25.42
CA ARG A 74 4.80 11.58 -24.55
C ARG A 74 3.81 10.48 -24.21
N HIS A 75 3.59 9.56 -25.16
CA HIS A 75 2.80 8.36 -24.98
C HIS A 75 3.38 7.36 -23.97
N THR A 76 4.69 7.10 -23.92
CA THR A 76 5.29 6.21 -22.90
C THR A 76 5.25 6.83 -21.51
N ILE A 77 5.41 8.14 -21.39
CA ILE A 77 5.24 8.85 -20.11
C ILE A 77 3.77 8.79 -19.67
N ILE A 78 2.83 9.02 -20.60
CA ILE A 78 1.39 8.94 -20.32
C ILE A 78 0.97 7.51 -19.98
N THR A 79 1.51 6.49 -20.63
CA THR A 79 1.20 5.09 -20.31
C THR A 79 1.81 4.67 -18.98
N ILE A 80 3.03 5.09 -18.65
CA ILE A 80 3.65 4.83 -17.35
C ILE A 80 2.88 5.55 -16.24
N LEU A 81 2.53 6.83 -16.43
CA LEU A 81 1.70 7.58 -15.48
C LEU A 81 0.29 6.98 -15.34
N GLY A 82 -0.31 6.52 -16.44
CA GLY A 82 -1.59 5.83 -16.45
C GLY A 82 -1.56 4.48 -15.72
N CYS A 83 -0.51 3.68 -15.95
CA CYS A 83 -0.26 2.43 -15.22
C CYS A 83 0.01 2.71 -13.73
N CYS A 84 0.78 3.74 -13.38
CA CYS A 84 1.00 4.14 -12.00
C CYS A 84 -0.29 4.62 -11.31
N LEU A 85 -1.17 5.34 -12.01
CA LEU A 85 -2.47 5.78 -11.50
C LEU A 85 -3.42 4.60 -11.26
N LEU A 86 -3.41 3.61 -12.15
CA LEU A 86 -4.14 2.35 -11.99
C LEU A 86 -3.62 1.54 -10.79
N LEU A 87 -2.31 1.44 -10.61
CA LEU A 87 -1.70 0.77 -9.45
C LEU A 87 -2.01 1.48 -8.12
N LEU A 88 -2.05 2.82 -8.11
CA LEU A 88 -2.44 3.58 -6.92
C LEU A 88 -3.91 3.35 -6.55
N SER A 89 -4.79 3.22 -7.54
CA SER A 89 -6.22 2.92 -7.32
C SER A 89 -6.49 1.50 -6.82
N ALA A 90 -5.57 0.55 -7.07
CA ALA A 90 -5.68 -0.84 -6.61
C ALA A 90 -5.26 -1.04 -5.14
N SER A 91 -4.52 -0.09 -4.57
CA SER A 91 -3.96 -0.18 -3.21
C SER A 91 -5.02 -0.21 -2.07
N PRO A 92 -6.14 0.52 -2.13
CA PRO A 92 -7.11 0.56 -1.02
C PRO A 92 -7.89 -0.74 -0.83
N SER A 93 -8.11 -1.50 -1.89
CA SER A 93 -8.91 -2.74 -1.88
C SER A 93 -8.12 -3.90 -1.26
N TYR A 94 -6.84 -4.04 -1.64
CA TYR A 94 -5.97 -5.11 -1.11
C TYR A 94 -5.73 -4.95 0.40
N ALA A 95 -5.55 -3.71 0.87
CA ALA A 95 -5.37 -3.43 2.30
C ALA A 95 -6.64 -3.63 3.14
N GLN A 96 -7.84 -3.57 2.54
CA GLN A 96 -9.09 -3.86 3.25
C GLN A 96 -9.26 -5.36 3.50
N ASP A 97 -8.88 -6.18 2.53
CA ASP A 97 -8.99 -7.65 2.61
C ASP A 97 -8.07 -8.24 3.69
N GLU A 98 -6.83 -7.73 3.80
CA GLU A 98 -5.90 -8.10 4.87
C GLU A 98 -6.45 -7.75 6.27
N ALA A 99 -6.96 -6.53 6.43
CA ALA A 99 -7.52 -6.08 7.71
C ALA A 99 -8.80 -6.86 8.08
N LEU A 100 -9.64 -7.20 7.11
CA LEU A 100 -10.84 -8.01 7.33
C LEU A 100 -10.47 -9.43 7.77
N THR A 101 -9.51 -10.05 7.09
CA THR A 101 -8.99 -11.37 7.46
C THR A 101 -8.41 -11.36 8.87
N LYS A 102 -7.67 -10.31 9.23
CA LYS A 102 -7.16 -10.14 10.59
C LYS A 102 -8.28 -10.05 11.63
N ALA A 103 -9.35 -9.29 11.35
CA ALA A 103 -10.51 -9.20 12.24
C ALA A 103 -11.19 -10.57 12.45
N ARG A 104 -11.31 -11.36 11.38
CA ARG A 104 -11.85 -12.73 11.44
C ARG A 104 -10.97 -13.67 12.26
N VAL A 105 -9.64 -13.57 12.14
CA VAL A 105 -8.72 -14.35 12.99
C VAL A 105 -8.92 -14.00 14.46
N HIS A 106 -9.00 -12.72 14.82
CA HIS A 106 -9.31 -12.30 16.20
C HIS A 106 -10.69 -12.83 16.67
N MET A 107 -11.70 -12.86 15.79
CA MET A 107 -13.01 -13.46 16.10
C MET A 107 -12.93 -14.96 16.43
N LEU A 108 -12.10 -15.70 15.70
CA LEU A 108 -11.86 -17.13 15.92
C LEU A 108 -11.06 -17.39 17.19
N SER A 109 -10.11 -16.51 17.51
CA SER A 109 -9.32 -16.53 18.74
C SER A 109 -10.06 -15.99 19.97
N GLU A 110 -11.34 -15.61 19.84
CA GLU A 110 -12.17 -15.00 20.89
C GLU A 110 -11.64 -13.65 21.43
N GLU A 111 -10.73 -13.01 20.69
CA GLU A 111 -10.16 -11.70 20.95
C GLU A 111 -11.11 -10.61 20.44
N TYR A 112 -12.28 -10.52 21.07
CA TYR A 112 -13.39 -9.70 20.59
C TYR A 112 -13.12 -8.19 20.61
N LYS A 113 -12.26 -7.70 21.51
CA LYS A 113 -11.95 -6.27 21.61
C LYS A 113 -11.07 -5.80 20.46
N GLU A 114 -10.12 -6.64 20.08
CA GLU A 114 -9.20 -6.45 18.96
C GLU A 114 -9.98 -6.51 17.65
N ALA A 115 -10.84 -7.52 17.49
CA ALA A 115 -11.76 -7.63 16.37
C ALA A 115 -12.65 -6.39 16.24
N GLU A 116 -13.26 -5.94 17.34
CA GLU A 116 -14.12 -4.74 17.33
C GLU A 116 -13.37 -3.50 16.84
N SER A 117 -12.14 -3.28 17.33
CA SER A 117 -11.32 -2.14 16.92
C SER A 117 -11.08 -2.13 15.41
N ILE A 118 -10.87 -3.30 14.81
CA ILE A 118 -10.64 -3.43 13.37
C ILE A 118 -11.96 -3.24 12.59
N TYR A 119 -13.04 -3.95 12.95
CA TYR A 119 -14.33 -3.81 12.27
C TYR A 119 -14.85 -2.37 12.31
N LYS A 120 -14.71 -1.68 13.45
CA LYS A 120 -15.10 -0.27 13.58
C LYS A 120 -14.32 0.64 12.61
N LYS A 121 -13.02 0.39 12.42
CA LYS A 121 -12.20 1.15 11.45
C LYS A 121 -12.61 0.85 10.02
N LEU A 122 -12.82 -0.43 9.69
CA LEU A 122 -13.27 -0.86 8.37
C LEU A 122 -14.64 -0.26 8.01
N TYR A 123 -15.60 -0.34 8.94
CA TYR A 123 -16.94 0.20 8.77
C TYR A 123 -16.91 1.72 8.55
N ARG A 124 -16.12 2.46 9.35
CA ARG A 124 -15.96 3.92 9.15
C ARG A 124 -15.36 4.28 7.79
N LYS A 125 -14.49 3.43 7.23
CA LYS A 125 -13.88 3.67 5.92
C LYS A 125 -14.87 3.44 4.78
N ASN A 126 -15.74 2.43 4.90
CA ASN A 126 -16.79 2.17 3.92
C ASN A 126 -18.05 1.60 4.59
N PRO A 127 -19.00 2.46 4.99
CA PRO A 127 -20.26 2.01 5.61
C PRO A 127 -21.15 1.19 4.68
N LEU A 128 -20.96 1.24 3.36
CA LEU A 128 -21.76 0.51 2.38
C LEU A 128 -21.27 -0.93 2.15
N ASN A 129 -20.10 -1.31 2.68
CA ASN A 129 -19.59 -2.67 2.58
C ASN A 129 -20.47 -3.61 3.41
N LYS A 130 -21.28 -4.44 2.71
CA LYS A 130 -22.23 -5.38 3.32
C LYS A 130 -21.52 -6.39 4.23
N GLU A 131 -20.39 -6.93 3.78
CA GLU A 131 -19.63 -7.97 4.48
C GLU A 131 -19.09 -7.46 5.82
N VAL A 132 -18.42 -6.29 5.79
CA VAL A 132 -17.90 -5.64 7.01
C VAL A 132 -19.02 -5.31 7.99
N TYR A 133 -20.16 -4.80 7.48
CA TYR A 133 -21.32 -4.51 8.32
C TYR A 133 -21.87 -5.78 8.98
N SER A 134 -22.14 -6.84 8.20
CA SER A 134 -22.72 -8.08 8.71
C SER A 134 -21.82 -8.73 9.76
N GLU A 135 -20.50 -8.78 9.53
CA GLU A 135 -19.57 -9.33 10.51
C GLU A 135 -19.43 -8.46 11.76
N TYR A 136 -19.44 -7.14 11.61
CA TYR A 136 -19.42 -6.25 12.77
C TYR A 136 -20.70 -6.40 13.60
N PHE A 137 -21.86 -6.46 12.94
CA PHE A 137 -23.14 -6.69 13.61
C PHE A 137 -23.14 -8.03 14.35
N GLN A 138 -22.68 -9.11 13.73
CA GLN A 138 -22.56 -10.42 14.38
C GLN A 138 -21.63 -10.39 15.60
N LEU A 139 -20.50 -9.69 15.53
CA LEU A 139 -19.61 -9.50 16.68
C LEU A 139 -20.35 -8.81 17.84
N LEU A 140 -21.12 -7.75 17.57
CA LEU A 140 -21.88 -7.04 18.60
C LEU A 140 -22.98 -7.91 19.23
N LEU A 141 -23.65 -8.74 18.43
CA LEU A 141 -24.60 -9.73 18.95
C LEU A 141 -23.90 -10.80 19.81
N LYS A 142 -22.77 -11.35 19.36
CA LYS A 142 -21.99 -12.37 20.07
C LYS A 142 -21.48 -11.87 21.43
N THR A 143 -21.05 -10.60 21.47
CA THR A 143 -20.61 -9.93 22.70
C THR A 143 -21.75 -9.36 23.53
N LYS A 144 -23.01 -9.51 23.06
CA LYS A 144 -24.24 -8.99 23.69
C LYS A 144 -24.23 -7.48 23.91
N ASP A 145 -23.46 -6.73 23.13
CA ASP A 145 -23.49 -5.28 23.15
C ASP A 145 -24.65 -4.75 22.29
N TYR A 146 -25.85 -4.99 22.81
CA TYR A 146 -27.09 -4.67 22.11
C TYR A 146 -27.27 -3.17 21.87
N LYS A 147 -26.69 -2.32 22.73
CA LYS A 147 -26.77 -0.87 22.60
C LYS A 147 -25.98 -0.39 21.38
N ARG A 148 -24.76 -0.91 21.19
CA ARG A 148 -23.97 -0.59 20.00
C ARG A 148 -24.54 -1.26 18.75
N ALA A 149 -25.09 -2.46 18.86
CA ALA A 149 -25.76 -3.12 17.74
C ALA A 149 -26.96 -2.31 17.23
N GLU A 150 -27.81 -1.81 18.14
CA GLU A 150 -28.95 -0.95 17.77
C GLU A 150 -28.49 0.33 17.08
N LYS A 151 -27.40 0.93 17.57
CA LYS A 151 -26.79 2.09 16.92
C LYS A 151 -26.28 1.77 15.50
N LEU A 152 -25.62 0.62 15.32
CA LEU A 152 -25.09 0.21 14.03
C LEU A 152 -26.21 -0.04 13.00
N VAL A 153 -27.28 -0.73 13.41
CA VAL A 153 -28.44 -1.01 12.54
C VAL A 153 -29.19 0.29 12.21
N THR A 154 -29.38 1.19 13.18
CA THR A 154 -30.01 2.49 12.94
C THR A 154 -29.19 3.38 12.00
N GLU A 155 -27.85 3.39 12.13
CA GLU A 155 -26.97 4.04 11.16
C GLU A 155 -27.18 3.43 9.75
N GLN A 156 -27.30 2.10 9.61
CA GLN A 156 -27.60 1.52 8.30
C GLN A 156 -28.97 1.89 7.74
N LEU A 157 -30.01 1.94 8.56
CA LEU A 157 -31.34 2.36 8.12
C LEU A 157 -31.32 3.80 7.56
N THR A 158 -30.44 4.67 8.09
CA THR A 158 -30.28 6.02 7.53
C THR A 158 -29.54 6.02 6.19
N ILE A 159 -28.62 5.09 5.96
CA ILE A 159 -27.84 4.98 4.71
C ILE A 159 -28.68 4.32 3.60
N ARG A 160 -29.47 3.30 3.97
CA ARG A 160 -30.33 2.54 3.07
C ARG A 160 -31.78 2.55 3.58
N PRO A 161 -32.47 3.69 3.45
CA PRO A 161 -33.89 3.73 3.75
C PRO A 161 -34.63 2.73 2.86
N ASN A 162 -35.57 1.98 3.43
CA ASN A 162 -36.40 0.97 2.75
C ASN A 162 -35.65 -0.29 2.27
N TYR A 163 -34.54 -0.66 2.91
CA TYR A 163 -33.91 -1.97 2.68
C TYR A 163 -34.43 -2.99 3.70
N SER A 164 -35.36 -3.85 3.30
CA SER A 164 -36.05 -4.82 4.16
C SER A 164 -35.10 -5.70 5.00
N LEU A 165 -33.90 -6.00 4.47
CA LEU A 165 -32.89 -6.78 5.20
C LEU A 165 -32.35 -6.04 6.44
N THR A 166 -32.25 -4.72 6.42
CA THR A 166 -31.84 -3.96 7.62
C THR A 166 -32.96 -3.93 8.67
N THR A 167 -34.23 -3.92 8.26
CA THR A 167 -35.37 -4.11 9.18
C THR A 167 -35.33 -5.50 9.83
N ILE A 168 -34.93 -6.53 9.07
CA ILE A 168 -34.70 -7.88 9.60
C ILE A 168 -33.54 -7.90 10.59
N ASP A 169 -32.43 -7.21 10.34
CA ASP A 169 -31.33 -7.12 11.31
C ASP A 169 -31.79 -6.54 12.65
N LEU A 170 -32.67 -5.51 12.63
CA LEU A 170 -33.26 -4.97 13.85
C LEU A 170 -34.16 -6.01 14.56
N GLY A 171 -34.91 -6.79 13.78
CA GLY A 171 -35.69 -7.92 14.30
C GLY A 171 -34.81 -9.00 14.93
N ILE A 172 -33.67 -9.35 14.31
CA ILE A 172 -32.67 -10.28 14.85
C ILE A 172 -32.13 -9.75 16.17
N LEU A 173 -31.76 -8.47 16.23
CA LEU A 173 -31.30 -7.83 17.46
C LEU A 173 -32.34 -7.94 18.59
N TYR A 174 -33.61 -7.66 18.33
CA TYR A 174 -34.65 -7.80 19.34
C TYR A 174 -34.94 -9.26 19.71
N LYS A 175 -34.79 -10.21 18.78
CA LYS A 175 -34.87 -11.64 19.08
C LYS A 175 -33.75 -12.06 20.04
N GLU A 176 -32.51 -11.61 19.82
CA GLU A 176 -31.36 -11.84 20.70
C GLU A 176 -31.54 -11.20 22.09
N GLN A 177 -32.23 -10.07 22.18
CA GLN A 177 -32.62 -9.44 23.45
C GLN A 177 -33.77 -10.17 24.17
N GLY A 178 -34.32 -11.24 23.59
CA GLY A 178 -35.49 -11.97 24.13
C GLY A 178 -36.85 -11.31 23.84
N LYS A 179 -36.88 -10.19 23.11
CA LYS A 179 -38.10 -9.45 22.75
C LYS A 179 -38.78 -10.05 21.51
N LYS A 180 -39.14 -11.34 21.60
CA LYS A 180 -39.65 -12.15 20.47
C LYS A 180 -40.86 -11.53 19.76
N LYS A 181 -41.78 -10.91 20.48
CA LYS A 181 -42.97 -10.26 19.90
C LYS A 181 -42.58 -9.10 18.98
N LYS A 182 -41.72 -8.19 19.46
CA LYS A 182 -41.21 -7.06 18.67
C LYS A 182 -40.40 -7.52 17.46
N ALA A 183 -39.60 -8.57 17.62
CA ALA A 183 -38.86 -9.17 16.51
C ALA A 183 -39.80 -9.65 15.40
N ARG A 184 -40.87 -10.36 15.77
CA ARG A 184 -41.87 -10.85 14.81
C ARG A 184 -42.59 -9.71 14.09
N GLU A 185 -42.98 -8.65 14.80
CA GLU A 185 -43.57 -7.45 14.19
C GLU A 185 -42.65 -6.83 13.12
N LEU A 186 -41.35 -6.73 13.41
CA LEU A 186 -40.37 -6.20 12.44
C LEU A 186 -40.15 -7.14 11.24
N PHE A 187 -40.14 -8.45 11.46
CA PHE A 187 -40.04 -9.41 10.34
C PHE A 187 -41.25 -9.33 9.42
N GLU A 188 -42.45 -9.21 9.98
CA GLU A 188 -43.67 -9.02 9.20
C GLU A 188 -43.66 -7.70 8.45
N GLN A 189 -43.22 -6.61 9.11
CA GLN A 189 -43.03 -5.32 8.45
C GLN A 189 -42.10 -5.44 7.25
N ALA A 190 -40.93 -6.07 7.42
CA ALA A 190 -39.96 -6.26 6.34
C ALA A 190 -40.56 -7.01 5.13
N ILE A 191 -41.42 -8.00 5.37
CA ILE A 191 -42.14 -8.73 4.30
C ILE A 191 -43.18 -7.82 3.62
N THR A 192 -43.90 -6.99 4.38
CA THR A 192 -44.93 -6.11 3.80
C THR A 192 -44.36 -5.01 2.91
N GLU A 193 -43.13 -4.58 3.17
CA GLU A 193 -42.39 -3.58 2.42
C GLU A 193 -41.81 -4.10 1.09
N LEU A 194 -41.80 -5.42 0.87
CA LEU A 194 -41.31 -6.03 -0.36
C LEU A 194 -42.23 -5.74 -1.55
N SER A 195 -41.62 -5.54 -2.71
CA SER A 195 -42.30 -5.36 -3.99
C SER A 195 -42.30 -6.64 -4.83
N GLY A 196 -42.82 -7.76 -4.29
CA GLY A 196 -43.36 -8.95 -4.99
C GLY A 196 -42.53 -9.73 -6.03
N ASP A 197 -41.60 -9.14 -6.76
CA ASP A 197 -40.91 -9.76 -7.90
C ASP A 197 -39.48 -9.24 -8.06
N ASP A 198 -38.78 -9.08 -6.94
CA ASP A 198 -37.41 -8.58 -6.91
C ASP A 198 -36.43 -9.56 -6.25
N LEU A 199 -35.14 -9.38 -6.58
CA LEU A 199 -34.03 -10.11 -5.96
C LEU A 199 -34.06 -10.03 -4.43
N LEU A 200 -34.61 -8.94 -3.88
CA LEU A 200 -34.70 -8.71 -2.44
C LEU A 200 -35.67 -9.69 -1.78
N THR A 201 -36.80 -10.04 -2.42
CA THR A 201 -37.70 -11.09 -1.93
C THR A 201 -36.98 -12.43 -1.76
N GLN A 202 -36.11 -12.81 -2.71
CA GLN A 202 -35.29 -14.03 -2.58
C GLN A 202 -34.26 -13.91 -1.46
N GLU A 203 -33.55 -12.78 -1.36
CA GLU A 203 -32.59 -12.57 -0.27
C GLU A 203 -33.26 -12.63 1.12
N VAL A 204 -34.44 -12.03 1.26
CA VAL A 204 -35.23 -12.04 2.51
C VAL A 204 -35.72 -13.45 2.83
N ALA A 205 -36.29 -14.17 1.86
CA ALA A 205 -36.74 -15.54 2.08
C ALA A 205 -35.57 -16.47 2.48
N ASN A 206 -34.43 -16.36 1.80
CA ASN A 206 -33.21 -17.09 2.14
C ASN A 206 -32.70 -16.76 3.54
N THR A 207 -32.83 -15.50 3.97
CA THR A 207 -32.47 -15.07 5.32
C THR A 207 -33.37 -15.75 6.36
N PHE A 208 -34.69 -15.80 6.14
CA PHE A 208 -35.60 -16.51 7.04
C PHE A 208 -35.36 -18.03 7.06
N LEU A 209 -35.01 -18.64 5.92
CA LEU A 209 -34.61 -20.04 5.85
C LEU A 209 -33.33 -20.31 6.66
N ALA A 210 -32.33 -19.44 6.55
CA ALA A 210 -31.10 -19.54 7.33
C ALA A 210 -31.37 -19.42 8.84
N MET A 211 -32.37 -18.62 9.22
CA MET A 211 -32.85 -18.49 10.60
C MET A 211 -33.75 -19.66 11.06
N LYS A 212 -34.08 -20.61 10.17
CA LYS A 212 -35.05 -21.71 10.38
C LYS A 212 -36.48 -21.24 10.65
N GLU A 213 -36.82 -20.02 10.23
CA GLU A 213 -38.16 -19.44 10.33
C GLU A 213 -38.96 -19.77 9.05
N ASN A 214 -39.25 -21.06 8.85
CA ASN A 214 -39.87 -21.57 7.61
C ASN A 214 -41.23 -20.92 7.31
N GLU A 215 -42.01 -20.59 8.35
CA GLU A 215 -43.29 -19.90 8.22
C GLU A 215 -43.13 -18.50 7.59
N LEU A 216 -42.13 -17.73 8.04
CA LEU A 216 -41.85 -16.40 7.51
C LEU A 216 -41.25 -16.48 6.09
N ALA A 217 -40.42 -17.48 5.82
CA ALA A 217 -39.90 -17.74 4.49
C ALA A 217 -41.02 -18.04 3.48
N LEU A 218 -41.98 -18.91 3.83
CA LEU A 218 -43.12 -19.22 2.98
C LEU A 218 -43.99 -17.98 2.72
N LYS A 219 -44.31 -17.25 3.79
CA LYS A 219 -45.07 -15.98 3.69
C LYS A 219 -44.37 -14.94 2.80
N THR A 220 -43.05 -14.96 2.74
CA THR A 220 -42.27 -14.09 1.86
C THR A 220 -42.45 -14.47 0.38
N TYR A 221 -42.51 -15.77 0.06
CA TYR A 221 -42.73 -16.24 -1.31
C TYR A 221 -44.17 -16.08 -1.81
N GLU A 222 -45.14 -15.98 -0.89
CA GLU A 222 -46.56 -15.80 -1.21
C GLU A 222 -46.95 -14.33 -1.47
N ARG A 223 -46.03 -13.40 -1.25
CA ARG A 223 -46.23 -11.95 -1.37
C ARG A 223 -46.10 -11.48 -2.81
#